data_AF-A0A945AJF7-F1
#
_entry.id   AF-A0A945AJF7-F1
#
_cell.length_a   1.000
_cell.length_b   1.000
_cell.length_c   1.000
_cell.angle_alpha   90.00
_cell.angle_beta   90.00
_cell.angle_gamma   90.00
#
_symmetry.space_group_name_H-M   'P 1'
#
loop_
_entity.id
_entity.type
_entity.pdbx_description
1 polymer ?
#
loop_
_entity_poly.entity_id
_entity_poly.type
_entity_poly.pdbx_seq_one_letter_code
_entity_poly.pdbx_strand_id
1 'polypeptide(L)'
;GGDRNAIISRMGLNNEDPLCFEVVRLFAELYAAEAGNLALKCLSTGGVFIGGGIGPKIRPALEHADFLRAFTAKGRFKPLLSQMSIKLSLNPNTPLIGAANYFSA
;
A
#
# COMPACT_ATOMS: atom_id res chain seq x y z
N GLY A 1 0.19 -10.27 -26.59
CA GLY A 1 -0.64 -9.35 -25.80
C GLY A 1 0.06 -9.10 -24.47
N GLY A 2 0.29 -7.83 -24.10
CA GLY A 2 1.02 -7.48 -22.87
C GLY A 2 0.17 -7.61 -21.60
N ASP A 3 0.83 -7.59 -20.43
CA ASP A 3 0.15 -7.53 -19.13
C ASP A 3 -0.64 -6.23 -19.01
N ARG A 4 -1.97 -6.35 -18.98
CA ARG A 4 -2.90 -5.22 -18.90
C ARG A 4 -2.71 -4.41 -17.61
N ASN A 5 -2.40 -5.06 -16.49
CA ASN A 5 -2.20 -4.38 -15.21
C ASN A 5 -0.95 -3.49 -15.28
N ALA A 6 0.14 -4.01 -15.85
CA ALA A 6 1.36 -3.25 -16.04
C ALA A 6 1.15 -2.04 -16.98
N ILE A 7 0.36 -2.21 -18.04
CA ILE A 7 0.00 -1.11 -18.96
C ILE A 7 -0.79 -0.02 -18.23
N ILE A 8 -1.85 -0.40 -17.52
CA ILE A 8 -2.72 0.54 -16.78
C ILE A 8 -1.89 1.28 -15.72
N SER A 9 -1.11 0.56 -14.91
CA SER A 9 -0.28 1.20 -13.88
C SER A 9 0.74 2.15 -14.48
N ARG A 10 1.42 1.77 -15.57
CA ARG A 10 2.38 2.65 -16.25
C ARG A 10 1.71 3.92 -16.78
N MET A 11 0.63 3.76 -17.55
CA MET A 11 -0.07 4.90 -18.16
C MET A 11 -0.65 5.84 -17.09
N GLY A 12 -1.17 5.28 -16.00
CA GLY A 12 -1.71 6.07 -14.90
C GLY A 12 -0.65 6.81 -14.10
N LEU A 13 0.47 6.15 -13.77
CA LEU A 13 1.58 6.78 -13.03
C LEU A 13 2.30 7.87 -13.86
N ASN A 14 2.38 7.69 -15.18
CA ASN A 14 2.97 8.66 -16.09
C ASN A 14 1.99 9.75 -16.56
N ASN A 15 0.73 9.70 -16.11
CA ASN A 15 -0.33 10.61 -16.54
C ASN A 15 -0.53 10.64 -18.07
N GLU A 16 -0.36 9.49 -18.73
CA GLU A 16 -0.53 9.32 -20.17
C GLU A 16 -2.01 9.14 -20.56
N ASP A 17 -2.84 8.64 -19.63
CA ASP A 17 -4.26 8.39 -19.84
C ASP A 17 -5.06 8.72 -18.57
N PRO A 18 -6.09 9.60 -18.65
CA PRO A 18 -6.86 10.03 -17.48
C PRO A 18 -7.61 8.91 -16.76
N LEU A 19 -8.09 7.90 -17.49
CA LEU A 19 -8.80 6.77 -16.88
C LEU A 19 -7.81 5.85 -16.15
N CYS A 20 -6.65 5.61 -16.74
CA CYS A 20 -5.58 4.84 -16.09
C CYS A 20 -5.08 5.56 -14.82
N PHE A 21 -4.95 6.89 -14.86
CA PHE A 21 -4.61 7.69 -13.68
C PHE A 21 -5.64 7.48 -12.57
N GLU A 22 -6.93 7.63 -12.89
CA GLU A 22 -8.01 7.49 -11.93
C GLU A 22 -8.08 6.08 -11.33
N VAL A 23 -7.83 5.05 -12.14
CA VAL A 23 -7.74 3.66 -11.67
C VAL A 23 -6.61 3.48 -10.66
N VAL A 24 -5.42 4.02 -10.94
CA VAL A 24 -4.27 3.92 -10.02
C VAL A 24 -4.54 4.70 -8.73
N ARG A 25 -5.12 5.90 -8.84
CA ARG A 25 -5.51 6.75 -7.69
C ARG A 25 -6.50 6.01 -6.78
N LEU A 26 -7.59 5.49 -7.36
CA LEU A 26 -8.62 4.76 -6.62
C LEU A 26 -8.06 3.48 -5.99
N PHE A 27 -7.21 2.74 -6.71
CA PHE A 27 -6.57 1.55 -6.16
C PHE A 27 -5.73 1.88 -4.92
N ALA A 28 -4.93 2.95 -4.97
CA ALA A 28 -4.12 3.38 -3.84
C ALA A 28 -4.97 3.80 -2.63
N GLU A 29 -6.08 4.52 -2.84
CA GLU A 29 -7.01 4.89 -1.78
C GLU A 29 -7.69 3.68 -1.13
N LEU A 30 -8.18 2.72 -1.93
CA LEU A 30 -8.80 1.50 -1.42
C LEU A 30 -7.78 0.63 -0.66
N TYR A 31 -6.54 0.57 -1.16
CA TYR A 31 -5.46 -0.15 -0.48
C TYR A 31 -5.17 0.48 0.89
N ALA A 32 -5.05 1.80 0.96
CA ALA A 32 -4.86 2.52 2.22
C ALA A 32 -6.04 2.29 3.19
N ALA A 33 -7.27 2.39 2.69
CA ALA A 33 -8.47 2.21 3.49
C ALA A 33 -8.55 0.80 4.12
N GLU A 34 -8.13 -0.24 3.40
CA GLU A 34 -8.06 -1.60 3.96
C GLU A 34 -6.87 -1.78 4.91
N ALA A 35 -5.71 -1.18 4.62
CA ALA A 35 -4.60 -1.17 5.57
C ALA A 35 -5.02 -0.51 6.90
N GLY A 36 -5.81 0.56 6.87
CA GLY A 36 -6.37 1.19 8.06
C GLY A 36 -7.39 0.32 8.79
N ASN A 37 -8.21 -0.46 8.05
CA ASN A 37 -9.09 -1.46 8.65
C ASN A 37 -8.28 -2.53 9.40
N LEU A 38 -7.23 -3.07 8.75
CA LEU A 38 -6.36 -4.08 9.35
C LEU A 38 -5.64 -3.55 10.60
N ALA A 39 -5.14 -2.32 10.54
CA ALA A 39 -4.49 -1.67 11.66
C ALA A 39 -5.40 -1.58 12.90
N LEU A 40 -6.69 -1.30 12.71
CA LEU A 40 -7.68 -1.30 13.79
C LEU A 40 -8.04 -2.71 14.26
N LYS A 41 -8.25 -3.66 13.34
CA LYS A 41 -8.57 -5.07 13.67
C LYS A 41 -7.49 -5.70 14.56
N CYS A 42 -6.22 -5.39 14.30
CA CYS A 42 -5.08 -5.98 15.00
C CYS A 42 -4.48 -5.06 16.07
N LEU A 43 -5.00 -3.85 16.25
CA LEU A 43 -4.41 -2.81 17.10
C LEU A 43 -2.89 -2.67 16.88
N SER A 44 -2.49 -2.49 15.61
CA SER A 44 -1.08 -2.54 15.17
C SER A 44 -0.29 -1.29 15.59
N THR A 45 -0.09 -1.07 16.90
CA THR A 45 0.62 0.08 17.47
C THR A 45 2.10 0.15 17.05
N GLY A 46 2.72 -1.00 16.73
CA GLY A 46 4.05 -1.06 16.12
C GLY A 46 4.12 -0.59 14.66
N GLY A 47 2.96 -0.36 14.03
CA GLY A 47 2.81 0.04 12.63
C GLY A 47 2.39 -1.10 11.71
N VAL A 48 2.18 -0.74 10.45
CA VAL A 48 1.77 -1.62 9.35
C VAL A 48 2.89 -1.70 8.32
N PHE A 49 3.22 -2.92 7.89
CA PHE A 49 4.11 -3.15 6.76
C PHE A 49 3.31 -3.58 5.53
N ILE A 50 3.53 -2.86 4.43
CA ILE A 50 3.02 -3.20 3.10
C ILE A 50 4.07 -4.07 2.42
N GLY A 51 3.74 -5.36 2.25
CA GLY A 51 4.55 -6.32 1.51
C GLY A 51 3.99 -6.62 0.11
N GLY A 52 4.69 -7.49 -0.62
CA GLY A 52 4.26 -7.96 -1.94
C GLY A 52 4.78 -7.13 -3.12
N GLY A 53 4.52 -7.62 -4.33
CA GLY A 53 5.13 -7.07 -5.55
C GLY A 53 4.45 -5.84 -6.14
N ILE A 54 3.20 -5.54 -5.76
CA ILE A 54 2.45 -4.41 -6.34
C ILE A 54 2.93 -3.09 -5.73
N GLY A 55 3.05 -3.00 -4.42
CA GLY A 55 3.38 -1.74 -3.72
C GLY A 55 4.63 -1.04 -4.28
N PRO A 56 5.77 -1.73 -4.47
CA PRO A 56 6.96 -1.13 -5.09
C PRO A 56 6.75 -0.62 -6.52
N LYS A 57 5.86 -1.25 -7.31
CA LYS A 57 5.58 -0.87 -8.70
C LYS A 57 4.70 0.38 -8.82
N ILE A 58 3.84 0.63 -7.83
CA ILE A 58 2.96 1.80 -7.77
C ILE A 58 3.38 2.80 -6.69
N ARG A 59 4.65 2.77 -6.26
CA ARG A 59 5.16 3.58 -5.16
C ARG A 59 4.78 5.06 -5.23
N PRO A 60 4.84 5.76 -6.38
CA PRO A 60 4.44 7.17 -6.45
C PRO A 60 2.98 7.40 -6.02
N ALA A 61 2.08 6.45 -6.28
CA ALA A 61 0.69 6.52 -5.84
C ALA A 61 0.53 6.27 -4.33
N LEU A 62 1.39 5.46 -3.73
CA LEU A 62 1.39 5.21 -2.28
C LEU A 62 2.01 6.36 -1.48
N GLU A 63 2.95 7.10 -2.09
CA GLU A 63 3.60 8.27 -1.50
C GLU A 63 2.73 9.55 -1.63
N HIS A 64 1.69 9.50 -2.46
CA HIS A 64 0.75 10.60 -2.60
C HIS A 64 -0.04 10.85 -1.30
N ALA A 65 -0.34 12.11 -0.98
CA ALA A 65 -1.00 12.50 0.27
C ALA A 65 -2.37 11.82 0.47
N ASP A 66 -3.02 11.45 -0.63
CA ASP A 66 -4.32 10.76 -0.65
C ASP A 66 -4.27 9.42 0.07
N PHE A 67 -3.13 8.72 0.02
CA PHE A 67 -2.96 7.44 0.67
C PHE A 67 -3.12 7.55 2.19
N LEU A 68 -2.41 8.48 2.84
CA LEU A 68 -2.52 8.68 4.29
C LEU A 68 -3.90 9.23 4.69
N ARG A 69 -4.54 10.04 3.83
CA ARG A 69 -5.92 10.48 4.07
C ARG A 69 -6.89 9.30 4.08
N ALA A 70 -6.80 8.40 3.11
CA ALA A 70 -7.65 7.22 3.02
C ALA A 70 -7.38 6.21 4.15
N PHE A 71 -6.13 6.01 4.54
CA PHE A 71 -5.76 5.16 5.69
C PHE A 71 -6.41 5.64 6.99
N THR A 72 -6.34 6.95 7.26
CA THR A 72 -6.85 7.55 8.50
C THR A 72 -8.34 7.88 8.49
N ALA A 73 -9.04 7.66 7.38
CA ALA A 73 -10.47 7.96 7.21
C ALA A 73 -11.39 6.98 7.96
N LYS A 74 -11.28 6.91 9.29
CA LYS A 74 -12.03 6.00 10.18
C LYS A 74 -12.75 6.75 11.32
N GLY A 75 -13.22 7.96 11.04
CA GLY A 75 -14.00 8.79 11.97
C GLY A 75 -13.27 9.01 13.30
N ARG A 76 -13.90 8.62 14.42
CA ARG A 76 -13.34 8.74 15.77
C ARG A 76 -12.00 8.03 15.99
N PHE A 77 -11.63 7.08 15.12
CA PHE A 77 -10.35 6.38 15.20
C PHE A 77 -9.22 7.08 14.44
N LYS A 78 -9.50 8.19 13.74
CA LYS A 78 -8.48 8.98 13.04
C LYS A 78 -7.29 9.33 13.95
N PRO A 79 -7.46 9.85 15.19
CA PRO A 79 -6.33 10.18 16.06
C PRO A 79 -5.43 8.98 16.36
N LEU A 80 -6.02 7.80 16.58
CA LEU A 80 -5.27 6.56 16.82
C LEU A 80 -4.46 6.14 15.59
N LEU A 81 -5.09 6.12 14.41
CA LEU A 81 -4.42 5.73 13.17
C LEU A 81 -3.35 6.72 12.74
N SER A 82 -3.53 8.02 13.02
CA SER A 82 -2.51 9.05 12.73
C SER A 82 -1.20 8.85 13.48
N GLN A 83 -1.18 8.05 14.55
CA GLN A 83 0.03 7.73 15.31
C GLN A 83 0.73 6.45 14.80
N MET A 84 0.09 5.67 13.92
CA MET A 84 0.65 4.43 13.42
C MET A 84 1.54 4.68 12.19
N SER A 85 2.71 4.04 12.16
CA SER A 85 3.58 4.09 10.98
C SER A 85 3.09 3.12 9.89
N ILE A 86 3.23 3.51 8.63
CA ILE A 86 3.02 2.62 7.47
C ILE A 86 4.35 2.56 6.71
N LYS A 87 4.82 1.36 6.44
CA LYS A 87 6.13 1.13 5.81
C LYS A 87 5.97 0.23 4.60
N LEU A 88 6.52 0.63 3.46
CA LEU A 88 6.59 -0.22 2.27
C LEU A 88 7.86 -1.07 2.29
N SER A 89 7.71 -2.39 2.23
CA SER A 89 8.87 -3.28 2.12
C SER A 89 9.42 -3.26 0.69
N LEU A 90 10.68 -2.85 0.55
CA LEU A 90 11.37 -2.72 -0.73
C LEU A 90 12.36 -3.85 -1.00
N ASN A 91 12.64 -4.68 -0.01
CA ASN A 91 13.58 -5.79 -0.16
C ASN A 91 12.86 -6.98 -0.85
N PRO A 92 13.22 -7.34 -2.09
CA PRO A 92 12.55 -8.44 -2.82
C PRO A 92 12.76 -9.79 -2.15
N ASN A 93 13.81 -9.93 -1.32
CA ASN A 93 14.11 -11.16 -0.59
C ASN A 93 13.38 -11.26 0.75
N THR A 94 12.53 -10.28 1.12
CA THR A 94 11.77 -10.31 2.40
C THR A 94 11.04 -11.64 2.63
N PRO A 95 10.32 -12.22 1.64
CA PRO A 95 9.65 -13.50 1.83
C PRO A 95 10.64 -14.65 2.10
N LEU A 96 11.78 -14.68 1.39
CA LEU A 96 12.80 -15.73 1.55
C LEU A 96 13.53 -15.61 2.89
N ILE A 97 13.87 -14.39 3.31
CA ILE A 97 14.47 -14.12 4.63
C ILE A 97 13.52 -14.53 5.75
N GLY A 98 12.23 -14.20 5.62
CA GLY A 98 11.20 -14.63 6.56
C GLY A 98 11.08 -16.15 6.65
N ALA A 99 11.08 -16.85 5.51
CA ALA A 99 11.05 -18.31 5.47
C ALA A 99 12.29 -18.94 6.12
N ALA A 100 13.49 -18.42 5.83
CA ALA A 100 14.74 -18.90 6.43
C ALA A 100 14.76 -18.71 7.95
N ASN A 101 14.30 -17.55 8.45
CA ASN A 101 14.22 -17.28 9.87
C ASN A 101 13.18 -18.17 10.58
N TYR A 102 12.03 -18.42 9.96
CA TYR A 102 11.00 -19.30 10.53
C TYR A 102 11.48 -20.75 10.63
N PHE A 103 12.23 -21.24 9.63
CA PHE A 103 12.78 -22.60 9.64
C PHE A 103 13.97 -22.76 10.61
N SER A 104 14.75 -21.70 10.82
CA SER A 104 15.91 -21.73 11.73
C SER A 104 15.55 -21.54 13.20
N ALA A 105 14.29 -21.20 13.49
CA ALA A 105 13.73 -21.03 14.83
C ALA A 105 13.06 -22.33 15.31
#